data_AF-A0A200Q6G0-F1
#
_entry.id   AF-A0A200Q6G0-F1
#
_cell.length_a   1.000
_cell.length_b   1.000
_cell.length_c   1.000
_cell.angle_alpha   90.00
_cell.angle_beta   90.00
_cell.angle_gamma   90.00
#
_symmetry.space_group_name_H-M   'P 1'
#
loop_
_entity.id
_entity.type
_entity.pdbx_description
1 polymer ?
#
loop_
_entity_poly.entity_id
_entity_poly.type
_entity_poly.pdbx_seq_one_letter_code
_entity_poly.pdbx_strand_id
1 'polypeptide(L)' 'MDSTVRRSGGGLFEGLYRVLMRRNSVYVTFVIAGAFAGERVVDYGVHKLWEYNNVGIDYAELFRLCLIGVSNLTNG' A
#
# COMPACT_ATOMS: atom_id res chain seq x y z
N MET A 1 -44.09 -3.21 31.24
CA MET A 1 -42.72 -3.74 31.36
C MET A 1 -41.78 -2.74 30.71
N ASP A 2 -40.85 -2.21 31.50
CA ASP A 2 -39.78 -1.29 31.14
C ASP A 2 -38.99 -1.75 29.92
N SER A 3 -38.63 -0.77 29.09
CA SER A 3 -37.82 -0.90 27.89
C SER A 3 -36.50 -1.60 28.22
N THR A 4 -36.31 -2.80 27.67
CA THR A 4 -35.07 -3.56 27.73
C THR A 4 -33.90 -2.76 27.15
N VAL A 5 -33.21 -2.04 28.04
CA VAL A 5 -31.76 -1.85 28.12
C VAL A 5 -31.01 -1.98 26.78
N ARG A 6 -30.84 -0.82 26.13
CA ARG A 6 -29.60 -0.33 25.46
C ARG A 6 -28.42 -1.31 25.42
N ARG A 7 -28.35 -2.25 24.47
CA ARG A 7 -27.09 -2.97 24.18
C ARG A 7 -27.02 -3.40 22.72
N SER A 8 -25.85 -3.15 22.12
CA SER A 8 -25.43 -3.49 20.75
C SER A 8 -25.79 -2.44 19.68
N GLY A 9 -24.82 -1.66 19.21
CA GLY A 9 -25.03 -0.89 17.99
C GLY A 9 -24.01 0.17 17.57
N GLY A 10 -23.24 0.75 18.50
CA GLY A 10 -22.24 1.76 18.13
C GLY A 10 -20.86 1.13 17.96
N GLY A 11 -20.57 0.60 16.77
CA GLY A 11 -19.33 -0.13 16.48
C GLY A 11 -18.06 0.71 16.72
N LEU A 12 -16.91 0.06 16.70
CA LEU A 12 -15.58 0.68 16.86
C LEU A 12 -15.42 1.93 15.97
N PHE A 13 -16.02 1.89 14.77
CA PHE A 13 -16.12 3.02 13.84
C PHE A 13 -16.94 4.22 14.35
N GLU A 14 -18.01 4.01 15.11
CA GLU A 14 -18.82 5.09 15.69
C GLU A 14 -18.08 5.78 16.84
N GLY A 15 -17.31 5.01 17.62
CA GLY A 15 -16.37 5.55 18.60
C GLY A 15 -15.25 6.37 17.95
N LEU A 16 -14.64 5.83 16.89
CA LEU A 16 -13.59 6.53 16.14
C LEU A 16 -14.11 7.80 15.47
N TYR A 17 -15.30 7.73 14.87
CA TYR A 17 -15.98 8.88 14.27
C TYR A 17 -16.25 9.98 15.30
N ARG A 18 -16.76 9.61 16.48
CA ARG A 18 -16.99 10.56 17.58
C ARG A 18 -15.70 11.16 18.14
N VAL A 19 -14.56 10.51 17.98
CA VAL A 19 -13.26 11.07 18.41
C VAL A 19 -12.68 11.98 17.33
N LEU A 20 -12.70 11.54 16.07
CA LEU A 20 -12.10 12.26 14.95
C LEU A 20 -12.94 13.45 14.47
N MET A 21 -14.27 13.36 14.50
CA MET A 21 -15.17 14.39 13.97
C MET A 21 -15.73 15.36 15.01
N ARG A 22 -15.37 15.23 16.29
CA ARG A 22 -15.97 16.06 17.36
C ARG A 22 -15.51 17.52 17.39
N ARG A 23 -14.38 17.85 16.76
CA ARG A 23 -13.91 19.24 16.62
C ARG A 23 -13.30 19.43 15.24
N ASN A 24 -13.70 20.51 14.55
CA ASN A 24 -13.21 20.85 13.21
C ASN A 24 -11.68 20.81 13.10
N SER A 25 -10.95 21.23 14.15
CA SER A 25 -9.49 21.15 14.17
C SER A 25 -8.96 19.72 14.09
N VAL A 26 -9.58 18.76 14.80
CA VAL A 26 -9.16 17.34 14.84
C VAL A 26 -9.40 16.69 13.48
N TYR A 27 -10.56 16.94 12.88
CA TYR A 27 -10.89 16.44 11.54
C TYR A 27 -9.87 16.93 10.51
N VAL A 28 -9.59 18.24 10.47
CA VAL A 28 -8.66 18.82 9.50
C VAL A 28 -7.24 18.29 9.70
N THR A 29 -6.76 18.18 10.94
CA THR A 29 -5.43 17.60 11.22
C THR A 29 -5.35 16.13 10.84
N PHE A 30 -6.40 15.35 11.07
CA PHE A 30 -6.43 13.94 10.70
C PHE A 30 -6.44 13.76 9.18
N VAL A 31 -7.20 14.59 8.46
CA VAL A 31 -7.22 14.59 6.99
C VAL A 31 -5.84 14.97 6.43
N ILE A 32 -5.21 16.03 6.95
CA ILE A 32 -3.87 16.47 6.49
C ILE A 32 -2.82 15.40 6.81
N ALA A 33 -2.81 14.87 8.04
CA ALA A 33 -1.86 13.84 8.45
C ALA A 33 -2.06 12.53 7.68
N GLY A 34 -3.32 12.14 7.46
CA GLY A 34 -3.68 10.96 6.67
C GLY A 34 -3.29 11.09 5.21
N ALA A 35 -3.45 12.28 4.61
CA ALA A 35 -3.00 12.55 3.25
C ALA A 35 -1.47 12.45 3.13
N PHE A 36 -0.73 13.03 4.08
CA PHE A 36 0.74 13.00 4.07
C PHE A 36 1.31 11.59 4.29
N ALA A 37 0.71 10.81 5.19
CA ALA A 37 1.08 9.42 5.39
C ALA A 37 0.67 8.53 4.21
N GLY A 38 -0.51 8.79 3.64
CA GLY A 38 -1.05 8.08 2.49
C GLY A 38 -0.19 8.22 1.24
N GLU A 39 0.32 9.42 0.96
CA GLU A 39 1.23 9.66 -0.18
C GLU A 39 2.43 8.71 -0.14
N ARG A 40 3.11 8.60 1.01
CA ARG A 40 4.28 7.73 1.16
C ARG A 40 3.91 6.26 1.06
N VAL A 41 2.83 5.84 1.71
CA VAL A 41 2.41 4.43 1.68
C VAL A 41 2.00 4.00 0.27
N VAL A 42 1.32 4.87 -0.47
CA VAL A 42 0.91 4.59 -1.85
C VAL A 42 2.12 4.54 -2.77
N ASP A 43 3.07 5.47 -2.66
CA ASP A 43 4.30 5.46 -3.48
C ASP A 43 5.13 4.18 -3.24
N TYR A 44 5.37 3.83 -1.98
CA TYR A 44 6.10 2.60 -1.64
C TYR A 44 5.32 1.34 -2.02
N GLY A 45 3.99 1.35 -1.87
CA GLY A 45 3.13 0.22 -2.21
C GLY A 45 3.05 -0.01 -3.71
N VAL A 46 2.84 1.03 -4.51
CA VAL A 46 2.73 0.93 -5.97
C VAL A 46 4.07 0.50 -6.58
N HIS A 47 5.19 1.06 -6.12
CA HIS A 47 6.51 0.65 -6.59
C HIS A 47 6.80 -0.81 -6.26
N LYS A 48 6.44 -1.26 -5.05
CA LYS A 48 6.64 -2.66 -4.63
C LYS A 48 5.69 -3.64 -5.30
N LEU A 49 4.43 -3.28 -5.53
CA LEU A 49 3.50 -4.09 -6.30
C LEU A 49 3.89 -4.16 -7.78
N TRP A 50 4.42 -3.07 -8.34
CA TRP A 50 4.91 -3.03 -9.72
C TRP A 50 6.20 -3.85 -9.89
N GLU A 51 7.15 -3.74 -8.96
CA GLU A 51 8.34 -4.61 -8.90
C GLU A 51 7.94 -6.09 -8.79
N TYR A 52 6.94 -6.43 -7.97
CA TYR A 52 6.45 -7.81 -7.84
C TYR A 52 5.76 -8.33 -9.10
N ASN A 53 5.08 -7.47 -9.87
CA ASN A 53 4.33 -7.86 -11.05
C ASN A 53 5.18 -7.87 -12.35
N ASN A 54 6.42 -7.35 -12.32
CA ASN A 54 7.36 -7.35 -13.46
C ASN A 54 8.68 -8.13 -13.17
N VAL A 55 8.69 -9.04 -12.19
CA VAL A 55 9.70 -10.10 -12.08
C VAL A 55 9.51 -11.02 -13.29
N GLY A 56 10.30 -10.82 -14.35
CA GLY A 56 10.21 -11.68 -15.53
C GLY A 56 10.78 -11.14 -16.85
N ILE A 57 11.11 -9.85 -16.96
CA ILE A 57 12.05 -9.41 -18.01
C ILE A 57 13.46 -9.48 -17.40
N ASP A 58 13.96 -10.70 -17.26
CA ASP A 58 15.29 -10.96 -16.76
C ASP A 58 16.32 -10.46 -17.80
N TYR A 59 16.76 -9.20 -17.66
CA TYR A 59 17.97 -8.71 -18.32
C TYR A 59 19.17 -9.63 -18.03
N ALA A 60 19.13 -10.39 -16.93
CA ALA A 60 20.10 -11.43 -16.60
C ALA A 60 20.04 -12.65 -17.53
N GLU A 61 18.85 -13.03 -18.01
CA GLU A 61 18.69 -14.12 -19.00
C GLU A 61 19.17 -13.66 -20.38
N LEU A 62 18.83 -12.43 -20.79
CA LEU A 62 19.30 -11.83 -22.03
C LEU A 62 20.83 -11.66 -22.05
N PHE A 63 21.42 -11.26 -20.91
CA PHE A 63 22.86 -11.16 -20.74
C PHE A 63 23.56 -12.52 -20.74
N ARG A 64 22.96 -13.56 -20.12
CA ARG A 64 23.48 -14.93 -20.18
C ARG A 64 23.48 -15.51 -21.60
N LEU A 65 22.40 -15.30 -22.36
CA LEU A 65 22.33 -15.73 -23.76
C LEU A 65 23.37 -15.01 -24.64
N CYS A 66 23.57 -13.71 -24.43
CA CYS A 66 24.60 -12.94 -25.13
C CYS A 66 26.02 -13.46 -24.81
N LEU A 67 26.32 -13.74 -23.54
CA LEU A 67 27.61 -14.29 -23.12
C LEU A 67 27.90 -15.67 -23.72
N ILE A 68 26.89 -16.55 -23.77
CA ILE A 68 27.00 -17.86 -24.42
C ILE A 68 27.22 -17.68 -25.93
N GLY A 69 26.51 -16.76 -26.58
CA GLY A 69 26.69 -16.45 -28.01
C GLY A 69 28.09 -15.94 -28.33
N VAL A 70 28.61 -15.00 -27.54
CA VAL A 70 29.99 -14.49 -27.69
C VAL A 70 31.03 -15.59 -27.47
N SER A 71 30.83 -16.43 -26.46
CA SER A 71 31.74 -17.55 -26.17
C SER A 71 31.77 -18.59 -27.30
N ASN A 72 30.64 -18.84 -27.97
CA ASN A 72 30.60 -19.73 -29.14
C ASN A 72 31.27 -19.13 -30.38
N LEU A 73 31.28 -17.80 -30.52
CA LEU A 73 31.94 -17.11 -31.63
C LEU A 73 33.47 -17.05 -31.49
N THR A 74 33.99 -17.06 -30.25
CA THR A 74 35.43 -16.99 -29.97
C THR A 74 36.14 -18.34 -29.92
N ASN A 75 35.40 -19.45 -29.82
CA ASN A 75 35.96 -20.81 -29.74
C ASN A 75 35.78 -21.63 -31.04
N GLY A 76 35.36 -20.98 -32.14
CA GLY A 76 35.20 -21.57 -33.48
C GLY A 76 36.31 -21.19 -34.43
#